data_AF-A0A7S4VAK2-F1
#
_entry.id   AF-A0A7S4VAK2-F1
#
_cell.length_a   1.000
_cell.length_b   1.000
_cell.length_c   1.000
_cell.angle_alpha   90.00
_cell.angle_beta   90.00
_cell.angle_gamma   90.00
#
_symmetry.space_group_name_H-M   'P 1'
#
loop_
_entity.id
_entity.type
_entity.pdbx_description
1 polymer ?
#
loop_
_entity_poly.entity_id
_entity_poly.type
_entity_poly.pdbx_seq_one_letter_code
_entity_poly.pdbx_strand_id
1 'polypeptide(L)'
;MSLDQSLLPRSQQIMTWCRRRRADDYYIGDTADGPHSALPGRRPTEVADFMKEDSSLADLHWEVQQARAGMEKTVARAWCLAFAGLALGFVTTAAFLLSPSPATAPSLGAGRTELAFDYFEQTLKMWDSRRTAETFADNVIIRFYNQGTKEEKTFVGKTGAVALLEYATGLGCAKLQDKIIVRDVDEAAKMVYITWDYPRSISSFCGSSAEMYIFDSNYKIVRLNALVDWRIPTPNATLAAFSHFERMQEAWDLDATAETFSEDAIVRFHNLGTGKEHVYEGRAGAKDLLLHAEKLGCAKFKDRIVTREVDEQARMVYISWRYPRSEKVSNFCRPSTEVYTFDRDFKISRLNTIVDWRTPRANATLDAFNHFEVVLKTWDLEKTARTFAKDTIVTFYNQGTKELKTFKGRLGAQELLLYATSLPCAKRHDVITVRRVDEESRTVYVAWEYPPLANFTGHCGSSGEMYLFDENFEIYRMNALVDWRA
;
A
#
# COMPACT_ATOMS: atom_id res chain seq x y z
N MET A 1 19.39 -57.67 -29.22
CA MET A 1 18.07 -58.28 -29.00
C MET A 1 17.09 -57.13 -28.75
N SER A 2 16.59 -56.40 -29.76
CA SER A 2 15.48 -56.71 -30.70
C SER A 2 14.22 -57.20 -29.96
N LEU A 3 13.15 -56.41 -29.84
CA LEU A 3 12.07 -56.10 -30.82
C LEU A 3 11.30 -54.86 -30.27
N ASP A 4 10.97 -53.75 -30.95
CA ASP A 4 10.21 -53.48 -32.21
C ASP A 4 8.86 -54.24 -32.30
N GLN A 5 7.68 -53.68 -32.60
CA GLN A 5 7.28 -52.43 -33.25
C GLN A 5 5.72 -52.35 -33.25
N SER A 6 5.13 -51.15 -33.13
CA SER A 6 4.02 -50.63 -34.00
C SER A 6 2.57 -51.17 -33.78
N LEU A 7 1.40 -50.51 -34.03
CA LEU A 7 0.95 -49.38 -34.86
C LEU A 7 -0.40 -48.77 -34.33
N LEU A 8 -0.59 -47.47 -34.57
CA LEU A 8 -1.87 -46.68 -34.62
C LEU A 8 -2.60 -46.89 -35.98
N PRO A 9 -3.90 -46.52 -36.21
CA PRO A 9 -4.38 -45.13 -36.47
C PRO A 9 -5.85 -44.81 -36.01
N ARG A 10 -6.21 -43.60 -35.53
CA ARG A 10 -6.55 -42.30 -36.19
C ARG A 10 -7.81 -42.24 -37.09
N SER A 11 -8.83 -41.50 -36.65
CA SER A 11 -9.64 -40.51 -37.41
C SER A 11 -10.39 -39.59 -36.41
N GLN A 12 -10.11 -38.27 -36.34
CA GLN A 12 -10.73 -37.14 -37.07
C GLN A 12 -12.25 -37.03 -36.86
N GLN A 13 -12.92 -35.89 -36.63
CA GLN A 13 -12.60 -34.46 -36.39
C GLN A 13 -13.99 -33.83 -36.20
N ILE A 14 -14.30 -33.08 -35.12
CA ILE A 14 -15.23 -31.93 -35.19
C ILE A 14 -14.77 -30.87 -34.19
N MET A 15 -14.60 -29.66 -34.73
CA MET A 15 -14.21 -28.42 -34.09
C MET A 15 -15.41 -27.70 -33.44
N THR A 16 -15.07 -26.81 -32.50
CA THR A 16 -15.77 -25.61 -32.03
C THR A 16 -17.04 -25.77 -31.16
N TRP A 17 -16.95 -25.37 -29.89
CA TRP A 17 -17.50 -24.08 -29.41
C TRP A 17 -16.99 -23.73 -27.99
N CYS A 18 -16.59 -22.47 -27.80
CA CYS A 18 -16.21 -21.89 -26.52
C CYS A 18 -17.42 -21.72 -25.59
N ARG A 19 -17.31 -22.13 -24.33
CA ARG A 19 -17.83 -21.34 -23.20
C ARG A 19 -17.13 -21.72 -21.90
N ARG A 20 -16.36 -20.76 -21.37
CA ARG A 20 -15.91 -20.69 -19.98
C ARG A 20 -17.13 -20.81 -19.05
N ARG A 21 -17.07 -21.72 -18.09
CA ARG A 21 -17.57 -21.48 -16.72
C ARG A 21 -16.48 -21.94 -15.77
N ARG A 22 -15.93 -20.96 -15.03
CA ARG A 22 -15.08 -21.22 -13.87
C ARG A 22 -15.92 -21.91 -12.81
N ALA A 23 -15.26 -22.78 -12.06
CA ALA A 23 -15.75 -23.31 -10.81
C ALA A 23 -15.94 -22.15 -9.84
N ASP A 24 -17.16 -22.00 -9.34
CA ASP A 24 -17.47 -21.16 -8.20
C ASP A 24 -17.10 -21.96 -6.95
N ASP A 25 -16.00 -21.57 -6.31
CA ASP A 25 -15.71 -21.97 -4.94
C ASP A 25 -16.72 -21.23 -4.04
N TYR A 26 -17.66 -21.98 -3.47
CA TYR A 26 -18.63 -21.47 -2.53
C TYR A 26 -17.93 -21.07 -1.23
N TYR A 27 -17.77 -19.77 -1.02
CA TYR A 27 -17.53 -19.20 0.31
C TYR A 27 -18.86 -19.04 1.06
N ILE A 28 -18.89 -19.54 2.28
CA ILE A 28 -20.03 -19.43 3.20
C ILE A 28 -20.11 -17.99 3.72
N GLY A 29 -21.23 -17.29 3.48
CA GLY A 29 -21.70 -16.16 4.28
C GLY A 29 -22.00 -14.85 3.55
N ASP A 30 -23.14 -14.76 2.88
CA ASP A 30 -23.84 -13.50 2.56
C ASP A 30 -25.23 -13.54 3.21
N THR A 31 -25.44 -12.73 4.25
CA THR A 31 -26.79 -12.36 4.71
C THR A 31 -26.84 -10.88 5.09
N ALA A 32 -27.97 -10.27 4.71
CA ALA A 32 -28.22 -8.85 4.53
C ALA A 32 -28.41 -8.02 5.81
N ASP A 33 -28.30 -6.71 5.60
CA ASP A 33 -28.39 -5.57 6.51
C ASP A 33 -29.67 -5.47 7.37
N GLY A 34 -29.52 -4.82 8.53
CA GLY A 34 -30.61 -4.26 9.36
C GLY A 34 -30.09 -3.21 10.36
N PRO A 35 -30.90 -2.20 10.78
CA PRO A 35 -30.42 -0.81 10.88
C PRO A 35 -30.15 -0.25 12.30
N HIS A 36 -29.33 0.81 12.28
CA HIS A 36 -29.04 1.91 13.22
C HIS A 36 -29.74 2.03 14.57
N SER A 37 -28.93 2.34 15.60
CA SER A 37 -29.34 3.04 16.82
C SER A 37 -28.40 4.20 17.14
N ALA A 38 -29.00 5.36 17.46
CA ALA A 38 -28.41 6.68 17.61
C ALA A 38 -27.66 6.92 18.94
N LEU A 39 -26.70 7.85 18.92
CA LEU A 39 -25.99 8.41 20.08
C LEU A 39 -26.62 9.77 20.49
N PRO A 40 -26.62 10.16 21.78
CA PRO A 40 -27.05 11.48 22.21
C PRO A 40 -25.88 12.44 22.54
N GLY A 41 -25.96 13.66 21.99
CA GLY A 41 -25.84 14.93 22.71
C GLY A 41 -24.45 15.47 23.12
N ARG A 42 -23.91 16.44 22.36
CA ARG A 42 -22.94 17.43 22.85
C ARG A 42 -23.50 18.85 22.74
N ARG A 43 -23.15 19.70 23.73
CA ARG A 43 -23.70 21.04 23.98
C ARG A 43 -23.16 22.12 23.02
N PRO A 44 -23.95 23.16 22.70
CA PRO A 44 -23.61 24.20 21.74
C PRO A 44 -23.01 25.44 22.42
N THR A 45 -21.70 25.47 22.68
CA THR A 45 -21.00 26.72 23.04
C THR A 45 -19.56 26.84 22.51
N GLU A 46 -19.01 25.83 21.81
CA GLU A 46 -17.65 25.88 21.22
C GLU A 46 -17.63 26.20 19.72
N VAL A 47 -18.78 26.43 19.08
CA VAL A 47 -18.89 26.63 17.62
C VAL A 47 -18.54 28.06 17.18
N ALA A 48 -18.52 29.03 18.11
CA ALA A 48 -18.35 30.45 17.76
C ALA A 48 -16.88 30.86 17.52
N ASP A 49 -15.92 30.20 18.16
CA ASP A 49 -14.49 30.51 17.98
C ASP A 49 -13.87 29.77 16.78
N PHE A 50 -14.43 28.61 16.41
CA PHE A 50 -14.01 27.84 15.23
C PHE A 50 -14.37 28.54 13.89
N MET A 51 -15.46 29.32 13.87
CA MET A 51 -15.90 30.03 12.66
C MET A 51 -15.07 31.27 12.33
N LYS A 52 -14.24 31.78 13.24
CA LYS A 52 -13.34 32.92 12.98
C LYS A 52 -12.02 32.52 12.33
N GLU A 53 -11.58 31.28 12.51
CA GLU A 53 -10.36 30.75 11.89
C GLU A 53 -10.61 30.28 10.44
N ASP A 54 -11.78 29.68 10.19
CA ASP A 54 -12.22 29.26 8.85
C ASP A 54 -12.42 30.44 7.87
N SER A 55 -12.85 31.61 8.35
CA SER A 55 -12.95 32.80 7.49
C SER A 55 -11.58 33.29 7.02
N SER A 56 -10.53 33.15 7.84
CA SER A 56 -9.17 33.57 7.47
C SER A 56 -8.51 32.64 6.45
N LEU A 57 -8.82 31.34 6.52
CA LEU A 57 -8.36 30.33 5.55
C LEU A 57 -9.10 30.43 4.22
N ALA A 58 -10.39 30.75 4.23
CA ALA A 58 -11.17 31.02 3.03
C ALA A 58 -10.67 32.28 2.30
N ASP A 59 -10.32 33.34 3.04
CA ASP A 59 -9.74 34.56 2.48
C ASP A 59 -8.35 34.31 1.87
N LEU A 60 -7.49 33.53 2.54
CA LEU A 60 -6.18 33.16 2.02
C LEU A 60 -6.28 32.27 0.76
N HIS A 61 -7.23 31.33 0.73
CA HIS A 61 -7.49 30.49 -0.43
C HIS A 61 -8.00 31.33 -1.62
N TRP A 62 -8.86 32.31 -1.35
CA TRP A 62 -9.35 33.25 -2.36
C TRP A 62 -8.24 34.12 -2.95
N GLU A 63 -7.32 34.65 -2.11
CA GLU A 63 -6.16 35.41 -2.57
C GLU A 63 -5.21 34.57 -3.45
N VAL A 64 -4.96 33.31 -3.08
CA VAL A 64 -4.15 32.39 -3.88
C VAL A 64 -4.81 32.07 -5.23
N GLN A 65 -6.13 31.86 -5.27
CA GLN A 65 -6.88 31.65 -6.51
C GLN A 65 -6.86 32.89 -7.41
N GLN A 66 -6.95 34.10 -6.84
CA GLN A 66 -6.81 35.34 -7.61
C GLN A 66 -5.40 35.53 -8.15
N ALA A 67 -4.36 35.23 -7.38
CA ALA A 67 -2.96 35.29 -7.84
C ALA A 67 -2.72 34.30 -8.99
N ARG A 68 -3.25 33.08 -8.89
CA ARG A 68 -3.18 32.07 -9.96
C ARG A 68 -3.90 32.53 -11.23
N ALA A 69 -5.13 33.03 -11.12
CA ALA A 69 -5.87 33.57 -12.25
C ALA A 69 -5.17 34.79 -12.89
N GLY A 70 -4.46 35.60 -12.09
CA GLY A 70 -3.63 36.71 -12.56
C GLY A 70 -2.42 36.23 -13.38
N MET A 71 -1.72 35.19 -12.91
CA MET A 71 -0.61 34.59 -13.66
C MET A 71 -1.08 33.94 -14.96
N GLU A 72 -2.19 33.18 -14.93
CA GLU A 72 -2.75 32.54 -16.13
C GLU A 72 -3.17 33.58 -17.18
N LYS A 73 -3.75 34.71 -16.78
CA LYS A 73 -4.03 35.84 -17.69
C LYS A 73 -2.77 36.49 -18.26
N THR A 74 -1.70 36.56 -17.48
CA THR A 74 -0.43 37.15 -17.91
C THR A 74 0.28 36.24 -18.93
N VAL A 75 0.29 34.93 -18.67
CA VAL A 75 0.79 33.91 -19.60
C VAL A 75 -0.05 33.89 -20.88
N ALA A 76 -1.39 33.91 -20.77
CA ALA A 76 -2.27 33.95 -21.94
C ALA A 76 -2.05 35.22 -22.79
N ARG A 77 -1.81 36.39 -22.17
CA ARG A 77 -1.47 37.63 -22.88
C ARG A 77 -0.11 37.55 -23.58
N ALA A 78 0.89 36.95 -22.94
CA ALA A 78 2.20 36.72 -23.56
C ALA A 78 2.08 35.80 -24.79
N TRP A 79 1.28 34.74 -24.69
CA TRP A 79 0.98 33.84 -25.81
C TRP A 79 0.19 34.53 -26.93
N CYS A 80 -0.82 35.35 -26.61
CA CYS A 80 -1.55 36.14 -27.60
C CYS A 80 -0.66 37.17 -28.32
N LEU A 81 0.28 37.80 -27.62
CA LEU A 81 1.24 38.73 -28.22
C LEU A 81 2.26 38.00 -29.13
N ALA A 82 2.71 36.81 -28.74
CA ALA A 82 3.57 35.97 -29.56
C ALA A 82 2.85 35.51 -30.86
N PHE A 83 1.58 35.11 -30.76
CA PHE A 83 0.78 34.74 -31.92
C PHE A 83 0.37 35.93 -32.80
N ALA A 84 0.11 37.11 -32.22
CA ALA A 84 -0.15 38.33 -32.98
C ALA A 84 1.12 38.79 -33.74
N GLY A 85 2.30 38.65 -33.15
CA GLY A 85 3.58 38.89 -33.82
C GLY A 85 3.85 37.93 -34.98
N LEU A 86 3.48 36.65 -34.84
CA LEU A 86 3.57 35.65 -35.90
C LEU A 86 2.55 35.87 -37.03
N ALA A 87 1.35 36.37 -36.71
CA ALA A 87 0.32 36.68 -37.72
C ALA A 87 0.61 37.97 -38.50
N LEU A 88 1.22 38.99 -37.87
CA LEU A 88 1.68 40.20 -38.55
C LEU A 88 2.94 39.97 -39.40
N GLY A 89 3.73 38.93 -39.11
CA GLY A 89 4.88 38.50 -39.92
C GLY A 89 4.53 37.79 -41.24
N PHE A 90 3.26 37.41 -41.44
CA PHE A 90 2.84 36.61 -42.59
C PHE A 90 2.00 37.36 -43.65
N VAL A 91 1.78 38.68 -43.51
CA VAL A 91 0.95 39.47 -44.46
C VAL A 91 1.76 40.49 -45.28
N THR A 92 3.07 40.61 -45.10
CA THR A 92 3.90 41.58 -45.84
C THR A 92 5.13 40.98 -46.53
N THR A 93 4.96 39.83 -47.19
CA THR A 93 5.97 39.27 -48.10
C THR A 93 5.36 38.82 -49.43
N ALA A 94 4.77 39.76 -50.16
CA ALA A 94 4.65 39.68 -51.60
C ALA A 94 4.69 41.09 -52.20
N ALA A 95 5.62 41.30 -53.13
CA ALA A 95 5.92 42.53 -53.87
C ALA A 95 6.81 43.56 -53.13
N PHE A 96 8.13 43.49 -53.38
CA PHE A 96 8.86 44.57 -54.06
C PHE A 96 10.28 44.09 -54.40
N LEU A 97 10.52 43.95 -55.70
CA LEU A 97 11.84 43.76 -56.29
C LEU A 97 12.45 45.15 -56.57
N LEU A 98 13.77 45.25 -56.38
CA LEU A 98 14.72 46.26 -56.89
C LEU A 98 14.85 47.58 -56.10
N SER A 99 15.75 47.58 -55.12
CA SER A 99 16.69 48.67 -54.79
C SER A 99 17.78 48.13 -53.85
N PRO A 100 19.08 48.34 -54.10
CA PRO A 100 20.12 47.91 -53.18
C PRO A 100 20.22 48.91 -52.03
N SER A 101 19.52 48.65 -50.92
CA SER A 101 19.86 49.25 -49.63
C SER A 101 21.12 48.56 -49.08
N PRO A 102 22.03 49.30 -48.42
CA PRO A 102 23.25 48.72 -47.90
C PRO A 102 22.90 47.64 -46.88
N ALA A 103 23.50 46.46 -47.05
CA ALA A 103 23.38 45.34 -46.14
C ALA A 103 23.61 45.83 -44.71
N THR A 104 22.55 45.88 -43.91
CA THR A 104 22.67 45.96 -42.47
C THR A 104 23.24 44.61 -42.07
N ALA A 105 24.51 44.61 -41.63
CA ALA A 105 25.17 43.42 -41.14
C ALA A 105 24.25 42.71 -40.13
N PRO A 106 24.13 41.36 -40.16
CA PRO A 106 23.43 40.65 -39.10
C PRO A 106 24.05 41.09 -37.78
N SER A 107 23.25 41.62 -36.87
CA SER A 107 23.73 42.09 -35.58
C SER A 107 24.46 40.94 -34.89
N LEU A 108 25.79 41.02 -34.85
CA LEU A 108 26.76 40.14 -34.16
C LEU A 108 26.61 40.12 -32.62
N GLY A 109 25.39 40.36 -32.13
CA GLY A 109 25.03 40.50 -30.72
C GLY A 109 24.01 39.49 -30.20
N ALA A 110 23.37 38.69 -31.06
CA ALA A 110 22.42 37.67 -30.61
C ALA A 110 23.14 36.47 -29.98
N GLY A 111 22.73 36.06 -28.77
CA GLY A 111 23.21 34.84 -28.09
C GLY A 111 24.39 35.04 -27.13
N ARG A 112 24.81 36.28 -26.83
CA ARG A 112 25.94 36.50 -25.92
C ARG A 112 25.58 36.22 -24.45
N THR A 113 24.33 36.49 -24.07
CA THR A 113 23.83 36.15 -22.73
C THR A 113 23.76 34.64 -22.55
N GLU A 114 23.23 33.93 -23.56
CA GLU A 114 23.19 32.47 -23.55
C GLU A 114 24.59 31.85 -23.44
N LEU A 115 25.54 32.29 -24.26
CA LEU A 115 26.93 31.79 -24.21
C LEU A 115 27.61 32.05 -22.86
N ALA A 116 27.34 33.20 -22.24
CA ALA A 116 27.88 33.53 -20.93
C ALA A 116 27.29 32.62 -19.83
N PHE A 117 25.99 32.32 -19.92
CA PHE A 117 25.34 31.39 -19.02
C PHE A 117 25.83 29.95 -19.22
N ASP A 118 26.03 29.51 -20.47
CA ASP A 118 26.60 28.19 -20.76
C ASP A 118 28.01 28.04 -20.18
N TYR A 119 28.83 29.10 -20.23
CA TYR A 119 30.14 29.10 -19.58
C TYR A 119 30.01 28.96 -18.04
N PHE A 120 29.09 29.70 -17.42
CA PHE A 120 28.78 29.52 -15.99
C PHE A 120 28.38 28.09 -15.67
N GLU A 121 27.44 27.51 -16.41
CA GLU A 121 26.97 26.14 -16.20
C GLU A 121 28.12 25.12 -16.31
N GLN A 122 28.99 25.27 -17.32
CA GLN A 122 30.16 24.40 -17.48
C GLN A 122 31.10 24.49 -16.27
N THR A 123 31.36 25.70 -15.77
CA THR A 123 32.20 25.87 -14.56
C THR A 123 31.54 25.30 -13.31
N LEU A 124 30.22 25.47 -13.19
CA LEU A 124 29.44 24.94 -12.07
C LEU A 124 29.43 23.41 -12.06
N LYS A 125 29.29 22.75 -13.21
CA LYS A 125 29.36 21.28 -13.34
C LYS A 125 30.71 20.70 -12.90
N MET A 126 31.79 21.46 -13.05
CA MET A 126 33.11 21.07 -12.54
C MET A 126 33.25 21.29 -11.02
N TRP A 127 32.32 21.98 -10.37
CA TRP A 127 32.37 22.37 -8.96
C TRP A 127 33.64 23.11 -8.55
N ASP A 128 34.25 23.81 -9.50
CA ASP A 128 35.38 24.71 -9.24
C ASP A 128 34.81 26.05 -8.76
N SER A 129 34.70 26.20 -7.43
CA SER A 129 34.07 27.38 -6.83
C SER A 129 34.78 28.69 -7.20
N ARG A 130 36.11 28.66 -7.35
CA ARG A 130 36.89 29.83 -7.74
C ARG A 130 36.62 30.19 -9.20
N ARG A 131 36.70 29.22 -10.11
CA ARG A 131 36.46 29.46 -11.53
C ARG A 131 35.01 29.85 -11.82
N THR A 132 34.05 29.22 -11.13
CA THR A 132 32.63 29.59 -11.23
C THR A 132 32.42 31.02 -10.72
N ALA A 133 33.06 31.42 -9.61
CA ALA A 133 33.00 32.79 -9.11
C ALA A 133 33.56 33.83 -10.08
N GLU A 134 34.40 33.46 -11.05
CA GLU A 134 34.88 34.39 -12.10
C GLU A 134 33.78 34.80 -13.08
N THR A 135 32.67 34.08 -13.15
CA THR A 135 31.53 34.45 -14.00
C THR A 135 30.66 35.56 -13.40
N PHE A 136 30.84 35.85 -12.11
CA PHE A 136 30.17 36.93 -11.42
C PHE A 136 30.95 38.24 -11.52
N ALA A 137 30.23 39.36 -11.49
CA ALA A 137 30.81 40.68 -11.40
C ALA A 137 31.32 40.96 -9.98
N ASP A 138 32.29 41.85 -9.84
CA ASP A 138 32.89 42.17 -8.53
C ASP A 138 31.87 42.76 -7.54
N ASN A 139 30.80 43.38 -8.05
CA ASN A 139 29.71 43.99 -7.29
C ASN A 139 28.40 43.17 -7.31
N VAL A 140 28.45 41.87 -7.61
CA VAL A 140 27.25 41.01 -7.64
C VAL A 140 26.44 41.09 -6.34
N ILE A 141 25.11 41.04 -6.45
CA ILE A 141 24.20 40.80 -5.32
C ILE A 141 23.45 39.50 -5.56
N ILE A 142 23.56 38.57 -4.62
CA ILE A 142 22.88 37.27 -4.69
C ILE A 142 21.90 37.16 -3.54
N ARG A 143 20.62 36.92 -3.85
CA ARG A 143 19.58 36.58 -2.87
C ARG A 143 19.24 35.11 -3.02
N PHE A 144 19.41 34.36 -1.96
CA PHE A 144 19.21 32.93 -1.92
C PHE A 144 18.19 32.62 -0.83
N TYR A 145 17.00 32.21 -1.23
CA TYR A 145 15.96 31.75 -0.33
C TYR A 145 15.82 30.24 -0.43
N ASN A 146 16.02 29.56 0.69
CA ASN A 146 15.83 28.13 0.80
C ASN A 146 14.49 27.83 1.48
N GLN A 147 13.49 27.43 0.70
CA GLN A 147 12.17 27.04 1.17
C GLN A 147 12.20 25.81 2.09
N GLY A 148 13.19 24.93 1.93
CA GLY A 148 13.36 23.72 2.74
C GLY A 148 13.82 24.03 4.16
N THR A 149 14.67 25.05 4.34
CA THR A 149 15.16 25.50 5.66
C THR A 149 14.48 26.77 6.17
N LYS A 150 13.67 27.43 5.34
CA LYS A 150 13.08 28.77 5.58
C LYS A 150 14.13 29.86 5.82
N GLU A 151 15.36 29.66 5.37
CA GLU A 151 16.44 30.65 5.49
C GLU A 151 16.50 31.54 4.24
N GLU A 152 16.65 32.85 4.45
CA GLU A 152 17.06 33.80 3.42
C GLU A 152 18.50 34.25 3.68
N LYS A 153 19.34 34.20 2.65
CA LYS A 153 20.72 34.69 2.70
C LYS A 153 20.99 35.65 1.56
N THR A 154 21.73 36.71 1.86
CA THR A 154 22.25 37.64 0.85
C THR A 154 23.76 37.54 0.81
N PHE A 155 24.31 37.34 -0.38
CA PHE A 155 25.76 37.32 -0.63
C PHE A 155 26.12 38.50 -1.54
N VAL A 156 27.22 39.19 -1.24
CA VAL A 156 27.62 40.40 -1.95
C VAL A 156 29.06 40.28 -2.43
N GLY A 157 29.28 40.70 -3.67
CA GLY A 157 30.55 40.70 -4.37
C GLY A 157 31.09 39.32 -4.67
N LYS A 158 32.27 39.29 -5.31
CA LYS A 158 32.90 38.04 -5.76
C LYS A 158 33.18 37.06 -4.60
N THR A 159 33.59 37.56 -3.44
CA THR A 159 33.75 36.74 -2.22
C THR A 159 32.42 36.16 -1.76
N GLY A 160 31.32 36.90 -1.88
CA GLY A 160 29.97 36.41 -1.62
C GLY A 160 29.56 35.28 -2.57
N ALA A 161 29.90 35.38 -3.87
CA ALA A 161 29.65 34.31 -4.83
C ALA A 161 30.37 33.00 -4.45
N VAL A 162 31.63 33.08 -4.01
CA VAL A 162 32.35 31.90 -3.49
C VAL A 162 31.64 31.33 -2.26
N ALA A 163 31.27 32.18 -1.30
CA ALA A 163 30.58 31.76 -0.08
C ALA A 163 29.22 31.08 -0.38
N LEU A 164 28.48 31.54 -1.39
CA LEU A 164 27.28 30.86 -1.86
C LEU A 164 27.58 29.46 -2.38
N LEU A 165 28.59 29.30 -3.24
CA LEU A 165 28.94 28.01 -3.83
C LEU A 165 29.39 26.99 -2.77
N GLU A 166 30.12 27.45 -1.76
CA GLU A 166 30.50 26.64 -0.58
C GLU A 166 29.28 26.27 0.26
N TYR A 167 28.38 27.22 0.53
CA TYR A 167 27.14 26.97 1.26
C TYR A 167 26.24 25.97 0.51
N ALA A 168 26.04 26.17 -0.79
CA ALA A 168 25.26 25.27 -1.65
C ALA A 168 25.87 23.86 -1.72
N THR A 169 27.20 23.76 -1.73
CA THR A 169 27.91 22.48 -1.63
C THR A 169 27.64 21.79 -0.30
N GLY A 170 27.66 22.53 0.81
CA GLY A 170 27.39 22.01 2.15
C GLY A 170 25.96 21.46 2.32
N LEU A 171 25.00 21.99 1.57
CA LEU A 171 23.63 21.48 1.53
C LEU A 171 23.49 20.17 0.74
N GLY A 172 24.54 19.71 0.04
CA GLY A 172 24.58 18.44 -0.68
C GLY A 172 23.81 18.41 -2.00
N CYS A 173 22.69 19.14 -2.09
CA CYS A 173 21.83 19.15 -3.28
C CYS A 173 22.47 19.78 -4.50
N ALA A 174 23.28 20.82 -4.32
CA ALA A 174 23.79 21.58 -5.45
C ALA A 174 24.63 20.71 -6.41
N LYS A 175 25.44 19.79 -5.86
CA LYS A 175 26.26 18.84 -6.64
C LYS A 175 25.49 17.82 -7.46
N LEU A 176 24.18 17.71 -7.22
CA LEU A 176 23.30 16.72 -7.79
C LEU A 176 22.38 17.31 -8.87
N GLN A 177 22.63 18.55 -9.29
CA GLN A 177 21.94 19.18 -10.41
C GLN A 177 22.15 18.33 -11.67
N ASP A 178 21.06 17.79 -12.19
CA ASP A 178 21.08 16.86 -13.32
C ASP A 178 20.60 17.55 -14.59
N LYS A 179 19.41 18.17 -14.53
CA LYS A 179 18.74 18.69 -15.71
C LYS A 179 18.06 20.03 -15.47
N ILE A 180 18.30 20.96 -16.38
CA ILE A 180 17.50 22.17 -16.53
C ILE A 180 16.20 21.79 -17.26
N ILE A 181 15.05 21.98 -16.61
CA ILE A 181 13.74 21.66 -17.19
C ILE A 181 13.06 22.86 -17.86
N VAL A 182 13.42 24.07 -17.46
CA VAL A 182 13.02 25.33 -18.11
C VAL A 182 14.25 26.20 -18.23
N ARG A 183 14.47 26.76 -19.42
CA ARG A 183 15.49 27.77 -19.71
C ARG A 183 14.82 28.84 -20.57
N ASP A 184 14.84 30.08 -20.12
CA ASP A 184 14.35 31.24 -20.86
C ASP A 184 15.43 32.32 -20.86
N VAL A 185 15.74 32.87 -22.03
CA VAL A 185 16.82 33.83 -22.24
C VAL A 185 16.25 35.10 -22.84
N ASP A 186 16.37 36.21 -22.09
CA ASP A 186 16.06 37.55 -22.57
C ASP A 186 17.38 38.28 -22.87
N GLU A 187 17.80 38.27 -24.13
CA GLU A 187 19.02 38.94 -24.58
C GLU A 187 18.95 40.47 -24.43
N ALA A 188 17.77 41.07 -24.49
CA ALA A 188 17.60 42.51 -24.36
C ALA A 188 17.75 42.96 -22.90
N ALA A 189 17.16 42.20 -21.98
CA ALA A 189 17.30 42.41 -20.53
C ALA A 189 18.61 41.82 -19.97
N LYS A 190 19.35 41.05 -20.78
CA LYS A 190 20.52 40.27 -20.37
C LYS A 190 20.22 39.41 -19.16
N MET A 191 19.16 38.63 -19.28
CA MET A 191 18.61 37.83 -18.20
C MET A 191 18.48 36.38 -18.64
N VAL A 192 18.77 35.47 -17.73
CA VAL A 192 18.47 34.04 -17.89
C VAL A 192 17.64 33.57 -16.71
N TYR A 193 16.49 32.97 -16.98
CA TYR A 193 15.66 32.27 -16.00
C TYR A 193 15.78 30.77 -16.23
N ILE A 194 16.02 30.03 -15.14
CA ILE A 194 16.06 28.57 -15.18
C ILE A 194 15.28 27.96 -14.04
N THR A 195 14.82 26.73 -14.27
CA THR A 195 14.40 25.85 -13.18
C THR A 195 15.15 24.53 -13.28
N TRP A 196 15.73 24.11 -12.16
CA TRP A 196 16.42 22.83 -12.05
C TRP A 196 15.46 21.75 -11.55
N ASP A 197 15.61 20.56 -12.13
CA ASP A 197 15.05 19.33 -11.59
C ASP A 197 16.19 18.45 -11.07
N TYR A 198 15.91 17.76 -9.96
CA TYR A 198 16.88 16.91 -9.28
C TYR A 198 16.48 15.44 -9.45
N PRO A 199 17.43 14.51 -9.60
CA PRO A 199 17.12 13.09 -9.80
C PRO A 199 16.21 12.56 -8.70
N ARG A 200 15.13 11.86 -9.08
CA ARG A 200 14.16 11.30 -8.13
C ARG A 200 14.79 10.38 -7.09
N SER A 201 15.87 9.68 -7.45
CA SER A 201 16.65 8.81 -6.56
C SER A 201 17.33 9.54 -5.40
N ILE A 202 17.46 10.87 -5.48
CA ILE A 202 18.08 11.73 -4.46
C ILE A 202 17.13 12.88 -4.03
N SER A 203 15.93 12.91 -4.63
CA SER A 203 14.89 13.92 -4.43
C SER A 203 14.22 13.91 -3.05
N SER A 204 14.67 13.03 -2.15
CA SER A 204 14.19 13.01 -0.77
C SER A 204 14.55 14.30 -0.03
N PHE A 205 15.70 14.90 -0.35
CA PHE A 205 16.17 16.15 0.28
C PHE A 205 16.29 17.34 -0.68
N CYS A 206 16.30 17.07 -2.00
CA CYS A 206 16.46 18.09 -3.03
C CYS A 206 15.16 18.25 -3.82
N GLY A 207 14.41 19.31 -3.52
CA GLY A 207 13.29 19.79 -4.32
C GLY A 207 13.75 20.66 -5.49
N SER A 208 12.80 21.14 -6.30
CA SER A 208 13.06 22.02 -7.43
C SER A 208 13.73 23.33 -6.99
N SER A 209 14.49 23.94 -7.90
CA SER A 209 14.89 25.34 -7.75
C SER A 209 14.47 26.18 -8.95
N ALA A 210 14.24 27.47 -8.70
CA ALA A 210 14.00 28.49 -9.69
C ALA A 210 15.01 29.62 -9.49
N GLU A 211 15.72 29.98 -10.54
CA GLU A 211 16.87 30.87 -10.46
C GLU A 211 16.82 31.89 -11.61
N MET A 212 17.15 33.13 -11.30
CA MET A 212 17.18 34.24 -12.24
C MET A 212 18.54 34.95 -12.17
N TYR A 213 19.21 34.98 -13.31
CA TYR A 213 20.54 35.55 -13.50
C TYR A 213 20.43 36.82 -14.34
N ILE A 214 21.06 37.90 -13.90
CA ILE A 214 21.12 39.17 -14.65
C ILE A 214 22.59 39.51 -14.91
N PHE A 215 22.91 39.85 -16.15
CA PHE A 215 24.27 40.08 -16.64
C PHE A 215 24.52 41.56 -16.95
N ASP A 216 25.77 41.99 -16.82
CA ASP A 216 26.21 43.35 -17.14
C ASP A 216 26.62 43.55 -18.62
N SER A 217 27.27 44.69 -18.93
CA SER A 217 27.82 44.96 -20.26
C SER A 217 28.93 44.01 -20.69
N ASN A 218 29.62 43.38 -19.74
CA ASN A 218 30.73 42.45 -19.94
C ASN A 218 30.29 40.98 -19.83
N TYR A 219 28.98 40.73 -19.75
CA TYR A 219 28.39 39.41 -19.57
C TYR A 219 28.87 38.70 -18.30
N LYS A 220 29.05 39.47 -17.22
CA LYS A 220 29.24 38.97 -15.86
C LYS A 220 27.94 39.05 -15.07
N ILE A 221 27.67 38.06 -14.24
CA ILE A 221 26.45 38.00 -13.41
C ILE A 221 26.54 39.08 -12.33
N VAL A 222 25.66 40.09 -12.40
CA VAL A 222 25.53 41.17 -11.41
C VAL A 222 24.41 40.94 -10.41
N ARG A 223 23.44 40.07 -10.75
CA ARG A 223 22.40 39.66 -9.81
C ARG A 223 22.02 38.20 -10.00
N LEU A 224 21.85 37.50 -8.89
CA LEU A 224 21.25 36.17 -8.84
C LEU A 224 20.14 36.19 -7.79
N ASN A 225 18.91 35.85 -8.18
CA ASN A 225 17.84 35.52 -7.25
C ASN A 225 17.55 34.02 -7.38
N ALA A 226 17.75 33.28 -6.30
CA ALA A 226 17.56 31.84 -6.25
C ALA A 226 16.51 31.48 -5.20
N LEU A 227 15.50 30.74 -5.62
CA LEU A 227 14.52 30.07 -4.77
C LEU A 227 14.79 28.57 -4.88
N VAL A 228 15.22 27.95 -3.79
CA VAL A 228 15.51 26.51 -3.75
C VAL A 228 14.65 25.82 -2.70
N ASP A 229 14.33 24.55 -2.87
CA ASP A 229 13.72 23.71 -1.83
C ASP A 229 14.70 22.60 -1.41
N TRP A 230 15.75 22.96 -0.68
CA TRP A 230 16.79 22.00 -0.26
C TRP A 230 16.73 21.79 1.25
N ARG A 231 16.67 20.53 1.68
CA ARG A 231 16.63 20.15 3.09
C ARG A 231 17.96 19.56 3.52
N ILE A 232 18.36 19.85 4.76
CA ILE A 232 19.54 19.23 5.36
C ILE A 232 19.13 17.82 5.81
N PRO A 233 19.83 16.75 5.35
CA PRO A 233 19.59 15.42 5.86
C PRO A 233 19.81 15.42 7.37
N THR A 234 18.75 15.15 8.12
CA THR A 234 18.85 15.01 9.58
C THR A 234 19.15 13.54 9.87
N PRO A 235 20.30 13.22 10.50
CA PRO A 235 20.63 11.83 10.83
C PRO A 235 19.52 11.19 11.66
N ASN A 236 19.16 9.95 11.33
CA ASN A 236 18.15 9.16 12.04
C ASN A 236 16.73 9.75 12.05
N ALA A 237 16.40 10.68 11.16
CA ALA A 237 15.09 11.32 11.15
C ALA A 237 13.96 10.34 10.79
N THR A 238 14.22 9.37 9.91
CA THR A 238 13.25 8.32 9.58
C THR A 238 12.98 7.45 10.80
N LEU A 239 14.04 7.00 11.49
CA LEU A 239 13.90 6.25 12.74
C LEU A 239 13.18 7.05 13.82
N ALA A 240 13.48 8.34 13.98
CA ALA A 240 12.84 9.20 14.97
C ALA A 240 11.35 9.39 14.69
N ALA A 241 10.97 9.61 13.43
CA ALA A 241 9.57 9.72 13.01
C ALA A 241 8.81 8.41 13.21
N PHE A 242 9.40 7.28 12.83
CA PHE A 242 8.81 5.97 13.09
C PHE A 242 8.65 5.69 14.59
N SER A 243 9.66 6.00 15.40
CA SER A 243 9.58 5.85 16.87
C SER A 243 8.50 6.76 17.50
N HIS A 244 8.15 7.87 16.85
CA HIS A 244 7.02 8.70 17.27
C HIS A 244 5.68 8.02 16.94
N PHE A 245 5.52 7.52 15.71
CA PHE A 245 4.36 6.72 15.30
C PHE A 245 4.11 5.54 16.25
N GLU A 246 5.14 4.73 16.52
CA GLU A 246 5.03 3.57 17.42
C GLU A 246 4.48 3.98 18.79
N ARG A 247 4.97 5.08 19.34
CA ARG A 247 4.57 5.57 20.66
C ARG A 247 3.10 6.00 20.70
N MET A 248 2.61 6.62 19.62
CA MET A 248 1.20 7.01 19.51
C MET A 248 0.31 5.77 19.33
N GLN A 249 0.75 4.81 18.52
CA GLN A 249 0.04 3.55 18.30
C GLN A 249 -0.02 2.70 19.58
N GLU A 250 1.08 2.60 20.33
CA GLU A 250 1.14 1.91 21.63
C GLU A 250 0.24 2.55 22.69
N ALA A 251 0.10 3.89 22.66
CA ALA A 251 -0.84 4.62 23.50
C ALA A 251 -2.31 4.47 23.05
N TRP A 252 -2.54 3.86 21.88
CA TRP A 252 -3.84 3.78 21.21
C TRP A 252 -4.48 5.16 20.97
N ASP A 253 -3.65 6.18 20.75
CA ASP A 253 -4.09 7.53 20.38
C ASP A 253 -4.30 7.59 18.87
N LEU A 254 -5.53 7.30 18.44
CA LEU A 254 -5.87 7.19 17.02
C LEU A 254 -5.67 8.51 16.26
N ASP A 255 -5.93 9.64 16.91
CA ASP A 255 -5.80 10.96 16.30
C ASP A 255 -4.33 11.33 16.15
N ALA A 256 -3.54 11.20 17.22
CA ALA A 256 -2.10 11.46 17.15
C ALA A 256 -1.38 10.47 16.22
N THR A 257 -1.84 9.21 16.15
CA THR A 257 -1.30 8.23 15.20
C THR A 257 -1.61 8.64 13.77
N ALA A 258 -2.84 9.05 13.48
CA ALA A 258 -3.23 9.54 12.15
C ALA A 258 -2.45 10.81 11.75
N GLU A 259 -2.11 11.69 12.70
CA GLU A 259 -1.27 12.86 12.46
C GLU A 259 0.16 12.52 12.01
N THR A 260 0.64 11.30 12.26
CA THR A 260 1.95 10.85 11.74
C THR A 260 1.92 10.53 10.24
N PHE A 261 0.73 10.44 9.63
CA PHE A 261 0.56 10.24 8.19
C PHE A 261 0.46 11.58 7.45
N SER A 262 0.91 11.57 6.18
CA SER A 262 0.71 12.71 5.28
C SER A 262 -0.79 12.87 4.95
N GLU A 263 -1.19 14.06 4.50
CA GLU A 263 -2.59 14.34 4.19
C GLU A 263 -3.11 13.49 3.01
N ASP A 264 -2.21 13.15 2.10
CA ASP A 264 -2.42 12.36 0.90
C ASP A 264 -1.91 10.90 1.03
N ALA A 265 -1.68 10.44 2.26
CA ALA A 265 -1.09 9.12 2.49
C ALA A 265 -1.92 7.98 1.87
N ILE A 266 -1.26 6.96 1.34
CA ILE A 266 -1.92 5.77 0.82
C ILE A 266 -1.56 4.56 1.66
N VAL A 267 -2.57 3.95 2.27
CA VAL A 267 -2.40 2.81 3.16
C VAL A 267 -3.05 1.58 2.53
N ARG A 268 -2.27 0.54 2.27
CA ARG A 268 -2.74 -0.74 1.70
C ARG A 268 -2.65 -1.83 2.75
N PHE A 269 -3.78 -2.47 3.00
CA PHE A 269 -3.90 -3.56 3.95
C PHE A 269 -4.33 -4.82 3.22
N HIS A 270 -3.38 -5.73 3.05
CA HIS A 270 -3.58 -7.00 2.37
C HIS A 270 -3.73 -8.13 3.38
N ASN A 271 -4.93 -8.70 3.47
CA ASN A 271 -5.21 -9.79 4.40
C ASN A 271 -5.28 -11.13 3.66
N LEU A 272 -4.20 -11.90 3.75
CA LEU A 272 -4.06 -13.25 3.19
C LEU A 272 -5.09 -14.23 3.76
N GLY A 273 -5.52 -14.04 5.01
CA GLY A 273 -6.50 -14.91 5.67
C GLY A 273 -7.90 -14.80 5.06
N THR A 274 -8.21 -13.67 4.43
CA THR A 274 -9.50 -13.43 3.75
C THR A 274 -9.37 -13.31 2.23
N GLY A 275 -8.15 -13.17 1.71
CA GLY A 275 -7.88 -12.89 0.29
C GLY A 275 -8.32 -11.47 -0.15
N LYS A 276 -8.58 -10.56 0.79
CA LYS A 276 -9.05 -9.20 0.51
C LYS A 276 -7.93 -8.16 0.68
N GLU A 277 -7.96 -7.16 -0.17
CA GLU A 277 -7.16 -5.94 -0.04
C GLU A 277 -8.08 -4.76 0.26
N HIS A 278 -7.66 -3.93 1.21
CA HIS A 278 -8.28 -2.66 1.52
C HIS A 278 -7.29 -1.54 1.27
N VAL A 279 -7.75 -0.46 0.66
CA VAL A 279 -6.96 0.75 0.44
C VAL A 279 -7.64 1.89 1.20
N TYR A 280 -6.85 2.61 1.98
CA TYR A 280 -7.28 3.75 2.76
C TYR A 280 -6.45 4.98 2.37
N GLU A 281 -7.09 6.14 2.33
CA GLU A 281 -6.50 7.39 1.82
C GLU A 281 -6.48 8.49 2.90
N GLY A 282 -5.37 9.19 2.96
CA GLY A 282 -5.09 10.28 3.90
C GLY A 282 -5.08 9.86 5.36
N ARG A 283 -5.06 10.87 6.24
CA ARG A 283 -5.08 10.69 7.70
C ARG A 283 -6.36 9.99 8.19
N ALA A 284 -7.51 10.34 7.60
CA ALA A 284 -8.78 9.69 7.91
C ALA A 284 -8.74 8.19 7.58
N GLY A 285 -8.19 7.84 6.42
CA GLY A 285 -8.00 6.45 6.03
C GLY A 285 -7.03 5.69 6.94
N ALA A 286 -5.94 6.32 7.38
CA ALA A 286 -5.03 5.70 8.35
C ALA A 286 -5.74 5.37 9.68
N LYS A 287 -6.62 6.27 10.15
CA LYS A 287 -7.47 6.03 11.32
C LYS A 287 -8.47 4.88 11.08
N ASP A 288 -9.09 4.84 9.91
CA ASP A 288 -10.02 3.76 9.53
C ASP A 288 -9.32 2.40 9.47
N LEU A 289 -8.06 2.34 9.02
CA LEU A 289 -7.25 1.12 9.10
C LEU A 289 -7.14 0.64 10.56
N LEU A 290 -6.76 1.52 11.50
CA LEU A 290 -6.56 1.13 12.91
C LEU A 290 -7.86 0.59 13.51
N LEU A 291 -9.00 1.22 13.21
CA LEU A 291 -10.32 0.75 13.63
C LEU A 291 -10.71 -0.58 12.96
N HIS A 292 -10.40 -0.75 11.68
CA HIS A 292 -10.60 -2.01 10.97
C HIS A 292 -9.77 -3.12 11.61
N ALA A 293 -8.50 -2.83 11.91
CA ALA A 293 -7.58 -3.77 12.53
C ALA A 293 -7.99 -4.13 13.97
N GLU A 294 -8.58 -3.19 14.70
CA GLU A 294 -9.20 -3.43 16.01
C GLU A 294 -10.40 -4.38 15.90
N LYS A 295 -11.28 -4.19 14.92
CA LYS A 295 -12.45 -5.07 14.68
C LYS A 295 -12.04 -6.50 14.37
N LEU A 296 -10.89 -6.69 13.70
CA LEU A 296 -10.31 -8.01 13.45
C LEU A 296 -9.73 -8.64 14.72
N GLY A 297 -9.68 -7.89 15.82
CA GLY A 297 -9.23 -8.34 17.12
C GLY A 297 -7.72 -8.27 17.31
N CYS A 298 -6.91 -8.00 16.28
CA CYS A 298 -5.46 -8.11 16.38
C CYS A 298 -4.76 -6.84 16.87
N ALA A 299 -5.28 -5.65 16.54
CA ALA A 299 -4.54 -4.39 16.70
C ALA A 299 -4.28 -3.91 18.13
N LYS A 300 -5.01 -4.43 19.13
CA LYS A 300 -4.89 -3.99 20.53
C LYS A 300 -3.91 -4.83 21.36
N PHE A 301 -3.39 -5.91 20.82
CA PHE A 301 -2.47 -6.77 21.55
C PHE A 301 -1.06 -6.17 21.52
N LYS A 302 -0.34 -6.30 22.63
CA LYS A 302 1.05 -5.83 22.71
C LYS A 302 1.93 -6.71 21.84
N ASP A 303 2.10 -6.27 20.61
CA ASP A 303 2.92 -6.94 19.62
C ASP A 303 4.39 -6.76 19.92
N ARG A 304 5.19 -7.72 19.46
CA ARG A 304 6.64 -7.60 19.48
C ARG A 304 7.14 -7.49 18.07
N ILE A 305 7.88 -6.42 17.78
CA ILE A 305 8.68 -6.33 16.57
C ILE A 305 9.80 -7.37 16.65
N VAL A 306 9.83 -8.27 15.69
CA VAL A 306 10.86 -9.32 15.57
C VAL A 306 12.02 -8.83 14.73
N THR A 307 11.75 -7.97 13.75
CA THR A 307 12.75 -7.42 12.85
C THR A 307 12.38 -5.99 12.52
N ARG A 308 13.39 -5.11 12.53
CA ARG A 308 13.29 -3.71 12.11
C ARG A 308 14.50 -3.38 11.25
N GLU A 309 14.24 -2.83 10.08
CA GLU A 309 15.26 -2.29 9.19
C GLU A 309 14.86 -0.86 8.82
N VAL A 310 15.81 0.07 8.91
CA VAL A 310 15.61 1.48 8.59
C VAL A 310 16.57 1.85 7.48
N ASP A 311 16.01 2.31 6.36
CA ASP A 311 16.75 2.93 5.28
C ASP A 311 16.52 4.44 5.34
N GLU A 312 17.47 5.16 5.93
CA GLU A 312 17.42 6.63 6.04
C GLU A 312 17.51 7.32 4.67
N GLN A 313 18.12 6.68 3.68
CA GLN A 313 18.29 7.26 2.34
C GLN A 313 16.98 7.15 1.54
N ALA A 314 16.34 5.98 1.58
CA ALA A 314 15.04 5.75 0.98
C ALA A 314 13.87 6.30 1.84
N ARG A 315 14.14 6.66 3.11
CA ARG A 315 13.16 7.01 4.15
C ARG A 315 12.09 5.93 4.29
N MET A 316 12.58 4.72 4.48
CA MET A 316 11.73 3.56 4.63
C MET A 316 12.00 2.86 5.94
N VAL A 317 10.94 2.32 6.53
CA VAL A 317 11.04 1.39 7.64
C VAL A 317 10.34 0.11 7.27
N TYR A 318 11.06 -1.00 7.38
CA TYR A 318 10.52 -2.34 7.25
C TYR A 318 10.44 -2.95 8.65
N ILE A 319 9.26 -3.49 8.99
CA ILE A 319 9.08 -4.24 10.23
C ILE A 319 8.35 -5.56 10.00
N SER A 320 8.66 -6.52 10.86
CA SER A 320 7.85 -7.72 11.02
C SER A 320 7.41 -7.86 12.46
N TRP A 321 6.10 -8.02 12.66
CA TRP A 321 5.48 -8.19 13.95
C TRP A 321 5.25 -9.67 14.24
N ARG A 322 5.35 -10.03 15.52
CA ARG A 322 4.82 -11.28 16.04
C ARG A 322 3.87 -10.98 17.19
N TYR A 323 2.62 -11.37 16.98
CA TYR A 323 1.57 -11.33 17.99
C TYR A 323 1.90 -12.28 19.15
N PRO A 324 1.63 -11.88 20.41
CA PRO A 324 1.84 -12.75 21.56
C PRO A 324 0.96 -13.99 21.45
N ARG A 325 1.54 -15.15 21.82
CA ARG A 325 0.85 -16.44 21.81
C ARG A 325 -0.12 -16.48 23.00
N SER A 326 -1.32 -15.92 22.85
CA SER A 326 -2.39 -16.06 23.84
C SER A 326 -3.52 -16.93 23.28
N GLU A 327 -4.25 -17.61 24.15
CA GLU A 327 -5.38 -18.50 23.79
C GLU A 327 -6.47 -17.77 22.99
N LYS A 328 -6.58 -16.45 23.14
CA LYS A 328 -7.58 -15.61 22.43
C LYS A 328 -7.09 -15.05 21.09
N VAL A 329 -5.78 -15.04 20.82
CA VAL A 329 -5.16 -14.26 19.74
C VAL A 329 -4.33 -15.13 18.80
N SER A 330 -3.67 -16.16 19.34
CA SER A 330 -2.68 -16.96 18.63
C SER A 330 -3.24 -17.76 17.45
N ASN A 331 -4.55 -18.02 17.44
CA ASN A 331 -5.22 -18.79 16.38
C ASN A 331 -5.70 -17.91 15.22
N PHE A 332 -5.72 -16.58 15.38
CA PHE A 332 -6.32 -15.65 14.42
C PHE A 332 -5.34 -14.59 13.90
N CYS A 333 -4.40 -14.14 14.73
CA CYS A 333 -3.45 -13.08 14.39
C CYS A 333 -2.07 -13.68 14.13
N ARG A 334 -1.76 -13.92 12.86
CA ARG A 334 -0.42 -14.38 12.42
C ARG A 334 0.54 -13.22 12.25
N PRO A 335 1.87 -13.49 12.20
CA PRO A 335 2.87 -12.45 11.96
C PRO A 335 2.51 -11.57 10.77
N SER A 336 2.68 -10.26 10.94
CA SER A 336 2.47 -9.28 9.89
C SER A 336 3.80 -8.70 9.44
N THR A 337 3.82 -8.21 8.20
CA THR A 337 4.96 -7.50 7.64
C THR A 337 4.46 -6.15 7.15
N GLU A 338 5.20 -5.09 7.48
CA GLU A 338 4.79 -3.74 7.18
C GLU A 338 5.96 -2.93 6.61
N VAL A 339 5.64 -2.11 5.62
CA VAL A 339 6.59 -1.22 4.97
C VAL A 339 6.04 0.19 5.02
N TYR A 340 6.75 1.06 5.72
CA TYR A 340 6.48 2.48 5.86
C TYR A 340 7.38 3.25 4.91
N THR A 341 6.81 4.19 4.17
CA THR A 341 7.54 5.16 3.35
C THR A 341 7.20 6.55 3.83
N PHE A 342 8.22 7.35 4.09
CA PHE A 342 8.07 8.70 4.61
C PHE A 342 8.25 9.75 3.50
N ASP A 343 7.46 10.81 3.57
CA ASP A 343 7.60 11.98 2.71
C ASP A 343 8.77 12.88 3.14
N ARG A 344 8.82 14.09 2.58
CA ARG A 344 9.87 15.08 2.89
C ARG A 344 9.77 15.65 4.30
N ASP A 345 8.57 15.66 4.88
CA ASP A 345 8.28 16.17 6.22
C ASP A 345 8.34 15.06 7.29
N PHE A 346 8.83 13.88 6.91
CA PHE A 346 8.87 12.69 7.75
C PHE A 346 7.49 12.29 8.29
N LYS A 347 6.45 12.49 7.48
CA LYS A 347 5.14 11.88 7.65
C LYS A 347 5.04 10.63 6.80
N ILE A 348 4.29 9.63 7.27
CA ILE A 348 4.07 8.39 6.53
C ILE A 348 3.19 8.69 5.32
N SER A 349 3.76 8.63 4.13
CA SER A 349 3.04 8.84 2.87
C SER A 349 2.55 7.53 2.26
N ARG A 350 3.17 6.41 2.63
CA ARG A 350 2.70 5.09 2.25
C ARG A 350 2.91 4.08 3.35
N LEU A 351 1.90 3.26 3.58
CA LEU A 351 1.99 2.07 4.41
C LEU A 351 1.49 0.88 3.58
N ASN A 352 2.30 -0.16 3.44
CA ASN A 352 1.85 -1.45 2.94
C ASN A 352 1.94 -2.47 4.06
N THR A 353 0.80 -3.03 4.43
CA THR A 353 0.66 -4.01 5.49
C THR A 353 0.17 -5.32 4.88
N ILE A 354 0.91 -6.40 5.14
CA ILE A 354 0.51 -7.76 4.79
C ILE A 354 0.29 -8.53 6.08
N VAL A 355 -0.93 -9.04 6.24
CA VAL A 355 -1.35 -9.83 7.39
C VAL A 355 -1.94 -11.16 6.94
N ASP A 356 -1.96 -12.16 7.81
CA ASP A 356 -2.77 -13.37 7.65
C ASP A 356 -3.72 -13.46 8.85
N TRP A 357 -4.72 -12.56 8.86
CA TRP A 357 -5.67 -12.45 9.96
C TRP A 357 -6.98 -13.12 9.58
N ARG A 358 -7.44 -14.03 10.44
CA ARG A 358 -8.71 -14.72 10.27
C ARG A 358 -9.75 -14.12 11.20
N THR A 359 -10.99 -13.93 10.72
CA THR A 359 -12.07 -13.46 11.59
C THR A 359 -12.33 -14.48 12.71
N PRO A 360 -12.43 -14.06 13.98
CA PRO A 360 -12.86 -14.93 15.06
C PRO A 360 -14.27 -15.45 14.75
N ARG A 361 -14.41 -16.75 14.50
CA ARG A 361 -15.72 -17.39 14.35
C ARG A 361 -16.22 -17.75 15.76
N ALA A 362 -17.34 -17.16 16.19
CA ALA A 362 -17.87 -17.36 17.53
C ALA A 362 -18.25 -18.83 17.82
N ASN A 363 -18.54 -19.62 16.79
CA ASN A 363 -18.94 -21.02 16.88
C ASN A 363 -18.21 -21.89 15.84
N ALA A 364 -16.90 -21.67 15.68
CA ALA A 364 -16.11 -22.26 14.60
C ALA A 364 -16.15 -23.80 14.59
N THR A 365 -16.11 -24.41 15.78
CA THR A 365 -16.15 -25.86 15.96
C THR A 365 -17.53 -26.40 15.61
N LEU A 366 -18.60 -25.75 16.08
CA LEU A 366 -19.97 -26.10 15.71
C LEU A 366 -20.21 -25.97 14.20
N ASP A 367 -19.73 -24.89 13.57
CA ASP A 367 -19.88 -24.66 12.13
C ASP A 367 -19.16 -25.74 11.30
N ALA A 368 -17.94 -26.10 11.71
CA ALA A 368 -17.17 -27.16 11.06
C ALA A 368 -17.85 -28.53 11.20
N PHE A 369 -18.39 -28.82 12.39
CA PHE A 369 -19.15 -30.04 12.61
C PHE A 369 -20.45 -30.07 11.79
N ASN A 370 -21.20 -28.96 11.76
CA ASN A 370 -22.40 -28.84 10.92
C ASN A 370 -22.06 -29.04 9.43
N HIS A 371 -20.94 -28.50 8.97
CA HIS A 371 -20.46 -28.74 7.60
C HIS A 371 -20.18 -30.22 7.35
N PHE A 372 -19.46 -30.89 8.26
CA PHE A 372 -19.23 -32.33 8.19
C PHE A 372 -20.54 -33.11 8.08
N GLU A 373 -21.54 -32.83 8.92
CA GLU A 373 -22.85 -33.50 8.87
C GLU A 373 -23.57 -33.28 7.54
N VAL A 374 -23.56 -32.04 7.03
CA VAL A 374 -24.19 -31.71 5.73
C VAL A 374 -23.52 -32.51 4.62
N VAL A 375 -22.19 -32.56 4.60
CA VAL A 375 -21.44 -33.31 3.58
C VAL A 375 -21.64 -34.82 3.74
N LEU A 376 -21.63 -35.35 4.97
CA LEU A 376 -21.89 -36.76 5.26
C LEU A 376 -23.25 -37.22 4.73
N LYS A 377 -24.30 -36.39 4.88
CA LYS A 377 -25.66 -36.67 4.37
C LYS A 377 -25.74 -36.75 2.85
N THR A 378 -24.77 -36.21 2.12
CA THR A 378 -24.69 -36.36 0.64
C THR A 378 -24.19 -37.72 0.19
N TRP A 379 -23.62 -38.52 1.11
CA TRP A 379 -22.95 -39.79 0.81
C TRP A 379 -21.79 -39.70 -0.18
N ASP A 380 -21.24 -38.50 -0.40
CA ASP A 380 -20.01 -38.28 -1.15
C ASP A 380 -18.81 -38.53 -0.23
N LEU A 381 -18.36 -39.79 -0.19
CA LEU A 381 -17.33 -40.24 0.75
C LEU A 381 -16.00 -39.49 0.58
N GLU A 382 -15.68 -39.06 -0.64
CA GLU A 382 -14.47 -38.28 -0.89
C GLU A 382 -14.61 -36.88 -0.29
N LYS A 383 -15.74 -36.19 -0.52
CA LYS A 383 -15.98 -34.89 0.11
C LYS A 383 -16.05 -34.99 1.63
N THR A 384 -16.68 -36.02 2.17
CA THR A 384 -16.69 -36.24 3.63
C THR A 384 -15.29 -36.48 4.16
N ALA A 385 -14.46 -37.29 3.50
CA ALA A 385 -13.07 -37.51 3.92
C ALA A 385 -12.23 -36.22 3.88
N ARG A 386 -12.58 -35.23 3.05
CA ARG A 386 -11.90 -33.92 3.01
C ARG A 386 -12.15 -33.06 4.24
N THR A 387 -13.17 -33.34 5.06
CA THR A 387 -13.38 -32.65 6.34
C THR A 387 -12.44 -33.15 7.43
N PHE A 388 -11.68 -34.22 7.18
CA PHE A 388 -10.67 -34.74 8.10
C PHE A 388 -9.28 -34.17 7.78
N ALA A 389 -8.47 -34.01 8.82
CA ALA A 389 -7.09 -33.56 8.69
C ALA A 389 -6.25 -34.57 7.90
N LYS A 390 -5.18 -34.10 7.23
CA LYS A 390 -4.29 -34.97 6.45
C LYS A 390 -3.69 -36.12 7.26
N ASP A 391 -3.42 -35.87 8.53
CA ASP A 391 -2.81 -36.77 9.52
C ASP A 391 -3.82 -37.29 10.54
N THR A 392 -5.12 -37.26 10.21
CA THR A 392 -6.19 -37.67 11.14
C THR A 392 -6.00 -39.09 11.69
N ILE A 393 -6.48 -39.35 12.90
CA ILE A 393 -6.54 -40.69 13.49
C ILE A 393 -7.97 -40.96 13.92
N VAL A 394 -8.58 -41.98 13.31
CA VAL A 394 -9.92 -42.43 13.69
C VAL A 394 -9.84 -43.77 14.39
N THR A 395 -10.45 -43.87 15.56
CA THR A 395 -10.62 -45.12 16.30
C THR A 395 -12.09 -45.49 16.27
N PHE A 396 -12.43 -46.64 15.70
CA PHE A 396 -13.80 -47.13 15.57
C PHE A 396 -13.92 -48.47 16.28
N TYR A 397 -14.66 -48.49 17.38
CA TYR A 397 -14.95 -49.70 18.14
C TYR A 397 -16.41 -50.08 17.98
N ASN A 398 -16.66 -51.24 17.39
CA ASN A 398 -17.99 -51.83 17.30
C ASN A 398 -18.17 -52.87 18.40
N GLN A 399 -18.93 -52.53 19.43
CA GLN A 399 -19.29 -53.39 20.55
C GLN A 399 -20.09 -54.63 20.09
N GLY A 400 -20.88 -54.50 19.04
CA GLY A 400 -21.70 -55.59 18.51
C GLY A 400 -20.86 -56.72 17.91
N THR A 401 -19.76 -56.39 17.25
CA THR A 401 -18.79 -57.34 16.69
C THR A 401 -17.57 -57.56 17.57
N LYS A 402 -17.38 -56.73 18.61
CA LYS A 402 -16.17 -56.63 19.45
C LYS A 402 -14.90 -56.29 18.65
N GLU A 403 -15.04 -55.63 17.50
CA GLU A 403 -13.92 -55.23 16.66
C GLU A 403 -13.49 -53.79 16.95
N LEU A 404 -12.19 -53.58 17.15
CA LEU A 404 -11.55 -52.27 17.20
C LEU A 404 -10.75 -52.06 15.91
N LYS A 405 -11.04 -50.99 15.18
CA LYS A 405 -10.30 -50.59 13.98
C LYS A 405 -9.74 -49.19 14.14
N THR A 406 -8.55 -48.97 13.58
CA THR A 406 -7.91 -47.67 13.55
C THR A 406 -7.60 -47.30 12.12
N PHE A 407 -8.00 -46.10 11.72
CA PHE A 407 -7.80 -45.55 10.40
C PHE A 407 -6.93 -44.30 10.50
N LYS A 408 -6.02 -44.10 9.54
CA LYS A 408 -5.04 -43.00 9.58
C LYS A 408 -5.04 -42.19 8.29
N GLY A 409 -4.96 -40.87 8.46
CA GLY A 409 -5.00 -39.88 7.40
C GLY A 409 -6.33 -39.84 6.65
N ARG A 410 -6.43 -38.96 5.65
CA ARG A 410 -7.66 -38.79 4.84
C ARG A 410 -8.08 -40.07 4.11
N LEU A 411 -7.11 -40.86 3.62
CA LEU A 411 -7.39 -42.17 3.01
C LEU A 411 -8.02 -43.12 4.03
N GLY A 412 -7.49 -43.18 5.26
CA GLY A 412 -8.10 -43.94 6.34
C GLY A 412 -9.52 -43.46 6.70
N ALA A 413 -9.77 -42.15 6.71
CA ALA A 413 -11.13 -41.63 6.91
C ALA A 413 -12.10 -42.11 5.80
N GLN A 414 -11.65 -42.17 4.55
CA GLN A 414 -12.43 -42.73 3.45
C GLN A 414 -12.67 -44.25 3.61
N GLU A 415 -11.64 -45.00 4.02
CA GLU A 415 -11.75 -46.43 4.33
C GLU A 415 -12.73 -46.70 5.46
N LEU A 416 -12.74 -45.87 6.51
CA LEU A 416 -13.73 -45.90 7.58
C LEU A 416 -15.14 -45.71 7.03
N LEU A 417 -15.37 -44.69 6.20
CA LEU A 417 -16.70 -44.42 5.65
C LEU A 417 -17.19 -45.58 4.79
N LEU A 418 -16.32 -46.16 3.96
CA LEU A 418 -16.61 -47.38 3.20
C LEU A 418 -16.93 -48.55 4.13
N TYR A 419 -16.13 -48.75 5.18
CA TYR A 419 -16.38 -49.80 6.16
C TYR A 419 -17.71 -49.60 6.89
N ALA A 420 -17.99 -48.40 7.39
CA ALA A 420 -19.23 -48.06 8.07
C ALA A 420 -20.44 -48.31 7.15
N THR A 421 -20.40 -47.86 5.88
CA THR A 421 -21.48 -48.07 4.91
C THR A 421 -21.75 -49.54 4.56
N SER A 422 -20.78 -50.43 4.80
CA SER A 422 -20.97 -51.88 4.65
C SER A 422 -21.78 -52.49 5.80
N LEU A 423 -21.87 -51.79 6.94
CA LEU A 423 -22.63 -52.23 8.11
C LEU A 423 -24.11 -51.89 7.93
N PRO A 424 -25.05 -52.81 8.27
CA PRO A 424 -26.49 -52.60 8.08
C PRO A 424 -27.08 -51.36 8.77
N CYS A 425 -26.40 -50.86 9.81
CA CYS A 425 -26.87 -49.73 10.61
C CYS A 425 -26.48 -48.35 10.04
N ALA A 426 -25.43 -48.25 9.23
CA ALA A 426 -24.92 -46.94 8.80
C ALA A 426 -25.88 -46.19 7.86
N LYS A 427 -26.67 -46.90 7.07
CA LYS A 427 -27.63 -46.29 6.12
C LYS A 427 -29.00 -46.00 6.74
N ARG A 428 -29.14 -46.17 8.05
CA ARG A 428 -30.42 -45.98 8.73
C ARG A 428 -30.63 -44.52 9.08
N HIS A 429 -31.90 -44.17 9.22
CA HIS A 429 -32.25 -42.91 9.85
C HIS A 429 -31.81 -42.98 11.31
N ASP A 430 -30.98 -42.04 11.71
CA ASP A 430 -30.52 -41.81 13.07
C ASP A 430 -31.15 -40.52 13.61
N VAL A 431 -31.09 -40.37 14.93
CA VAL A 431 -31.45 -39.12 15.60
C VAL A 431 -30.31 -38.79 16.55
N ILE A 432 -29.80 -37.57 16.47
CA ILE A 432 -28.84 -37.07 17.45
C ILE A 432 -29.62 -36.76 18.72
N THR A 433 -29.33 -37.50 19.78
CA THR A 433 -29.99 -37.32 21.08
C THR A 433 -29.18 -36.44 22.02
N VAL A 434 -27.86 -36.37 21.81
CA VAL A 434 -26.97 -35.45 22.53
C VAL A 434 -26.00 -34.83 21.56
N ARG A 435 -25.90 -33.49 21.57
CA ARG A 435 -24.82 -32.73 20.94
C ARG A 435 -24.24 -31.77 21.97
N ARG A 436 -22.96 -31.93 22.30
CA ARG A 436 -22.20 -30.99 23.13
C ARG A 436 -21.02 -30.47 22.33
N VAL A 437 -20.89 -29.16 22.25
CA VAL A 437 -19.76 -28.47 21.61
C VAL A 437 -18.98 -27.76 22.67
N ASP A 438 -17.68 -28.02 22.71
CA ASP A 438 -16.70 -27.28 23.47
C ASP A 438 -15.81 -26.53 22.47
N GLU A 439 -16.09 -25.24 22.30
CA GLU A 439 -15.35 -24.37 21.38
C GLU A 439 -13.91 -24.12 21.85
N GLU A 440 -13.64 -24.22 23.16
CA GLU A 440 -12.31 -23.98 23.73
C GLU A 440 -11.38 -25.16 23.42
N SER A 441 -11.86 -26.39 23.66
CA SER A 441 -11.09 -27.59 23.31
C SER A 441 -11.23 -28.02 21.85
N ARG A 442 -12.10 -27.34 21.07
CA ARG A 442 -12.48 -27.70 19.69
C ARG A 442 -12.95 -29.15 19.60
N THR A 443 -13.84 -29.52 20.50
CA THR A 443 -14.36 -30.88 20.61
C THR A 443 -15.87 -30.89 20.41
N VAL A 444 -16.37 -31.85 19.64
CA VAL A 444 -17.80 -32.15 19.54
C VAL A 444 -18.04 -33.57 20.02
N TYR A 445 -18.97 -33.72 20.96
CA TYR A 445 -19.49 -35.01 21.39
C TYR A 445 -20.91 -35.21 20.88
N VAL A 446 -21.15 -36.35 20.24
CA VAL A 446 -22.44 -36.72 19.66
C VAL A 446 -22.84 -38.10 20.16
N ALA A 447 -24.11 -38.21 20.57
CA ALA A 447 -24.74 -39.51 20.76
C ALA A 447 -25.86 -39.67 19.74
N TRP A 448 -25.87 -40.82 19.07
CA TRP A 448 -26.88 -41.17 18.08
C TRP A 448 -27.75 -42.31 18.60
N GLU A 449 -29.04 -42.22 18.31
CA GLU A 449 -30.00 -43.29 18.50
C GLU A 449 -30.61 -43.71 17.16
N TYR A 450 -30.84 -45.02 17.02
CA TYR A 450 -31.45 -45.62 15.85
C TYR A 450 -32.85 -46.11 16.23
N PRO A 451 -33.93 -45.57 15.63
CA PRO A 451 -35.28 -45.99 15.93
C PRO A 451 -35.50 -47.49 15.65
N PRO A 452 -36.26 -48.21 16.51
CA PRO A 452 -36.60 -49.60 16.26
C PRO A 452 -37.50 -49.74 15.02
N LEU A 453 -37.19 -50.70 14.15
CA LEU A 453 -37.98 -51.02 12.97
C LEU A 453 -38.54 -52.44 13.07
N ALA A 454 -39.84 -52.58 12.82
CA ALA A 454 -40.59 -53.84 13.03
C ALA A 454 -40.11 -55.04 12.18
N ASN A 455 -39.36 -54.81 11.09
CA ASN A 455 -38.98 -55.83 10.11
C ASN A 455 -37.45 -55.98 9.93
N PHE A 456 -36.65 -55.56 10.91
CA PHE A 456 -35.21 -55.70 10.85
C PHE A 456 -34.68 -56.72 11.84
N THR A 457 -33.87 -57.65 11.35
CA THR A 457 -33.28 -58.74 12.14
C THR A 457 -31.99 -58.35 12.85
N GLY A 458 -31.31 -57.28 12.42
CA GLY A 458 -30.08 -56.79 13.05
C GLY A 458 -30.34 -55.90 14.28
N HIS A 459 -29.28 -55.59 15.01
CA HIS A 459 -29.34 -54.68 16.16
C HIS A 459 -28.52 -53.43 15.88
N CYS A 460 -29.16 -52.26 15.93
CA CYS A 460 -28.49 -50.96 15.85
C CYS A 460 -28.70 -50.25 17.19
N GLY A 461 -27.82 -50.53 18.15
CA GLY A 461 -27.78 -49.85 19.43
C GLY A 461 -27.26 -48.41 19.28
N SER A 462 -27.26 -47.67 20.39
CA SER A 462 -26.74 -46.31 20.45
C SER A 462 -25.28 -46.24 20.01
N SER A 463 -24.89 -45.14 19.37
CA SER A 463 -23.47 -44.81 19.15
C SER A 463 -23.08 -43.52 19.87
N GLY A 464 -21.84 -43.48 20.34
CA GLY A 464 -21.21 -42.30 20.93
C GLY A 464 -19.96 -41.96 20.14
N GLU A 465 -19.85 -40.71 19.71
CA GLU A 465 -18.78 -40.22 18.87
C GLU A 465 -18.19 -38.94 19.42
N MET A 466 -16.87 -38.83 19.37
CA MET A 466 -16.14 -37.65 19.78
C MET A 466 -15.22 -37.21 18.64
N TYR A 467 -15.36 -35.95 18.24
CA TYR A 467 -14.65 -35.30 17.14
C TYR A 467 -13.77 -34.20 17.70
N LEU A 468 -12.47 -34.25 17.42
CA LEU A 468 -11.53 -33.20 17.80
C LEU A 468 -11.00 -32.54 16.53
N PHE A 469 -10.99 -31.21 16.54
CA PHE A 469 -10.67 -30.38 15.38
C PHE A 469 -9.31 -29.68 15.54
N ASP A 470 -8.58 -29.55 14.44
CA ASP A 470 -7.28 -28.89 14.41
C ASP A 470 -7.43 -27.36 14.30
N GLU A 471 -6.33 -26.64 14.06
CA GLU A 471 -6.34 -25.16 13.91
C GLU A 471 -7.04 -24.68 12.62
N ASN A 472 -7.27 -25.59 11.67
CA ASN A 472 -8.00 -25.32 10.44
C ASN A 472 -9.45 -25.80 10.50
N PHE A 473 -9.88 -26.31 11.66
CA PHE A 473 -11.19 -26.94 11.85
C PHE A 473 -11.42 -28.16 10.95
N GLU A 474 -10.35 -28.92 10.68
CA GLU A 474 -10.42 -30.26 10.11
C GLU A 474 -10.41 -31.31 11.26
N ILE A 475 -11.13 -32.42 11.12
CA ILE A 475 -11.20 -33.48 12.13
C ILE A 475 -9.86 -34.22 12.16
N TYR A 476 -9.00 -33.95 13.15
CA TYR A 476 -7.72 -34.65 13.31
C TYR A 476 -7.82 -35.88 14.20
N ARG A 477 -8.88 -35.98 15.00
CA ARG A 477 -9.17 -37.19 15.76
C ARG A 477 -10.65 -37.45 15.83
N MET A 478 -11.03 -38.71 15.62
CA MET A 478 -12.38 -39.19 15.86
C MET A 478 -12.31 -40.48 16.67
N ASN A 479 -13.12 -40.57 17.73
CA ASN A 479 -13.33 -41.80 18.46
C ASN A 479 -14.80 -42.15 18.40
N ALA A 480 -15.12 -43.30 17.80
CA ALA A 480 -16.48 -43.79 17.65
C ALA A 480 -16.65 -45.12 18.40
N LEU A 481 -17.65 -45.17 19.25
CA LEU A 481 -18.16 -46.36 19.92
C LEU A 481 -19.55 -46.64 19.37
N VAL A 482 -19.75 -47.79 18.72
CA VAL A 482 -21.04 -48.19 18.16
C VAL A 482 -21.43 -49.57 18.66
N ASP A 483 -22.72 -49.89 18.77
CA ASP A 483 -23.22 -51.27 19.00
C ASP A 483 -24.06 -51.74 17.81
N TRP A 484 -23.38 -52.15 16.74
CA TRP A 484 -24.05 -52.56 15.50
C TRP A 484 -23.82 -54.04 15.22
N ARG A 485 -24.91 -54.80 15.05
CA ARG A 485 -24.90 -56.23 14.72
C ARG A 485 -25.73 -56.49 13.46
N ALA A 486 -25.23 -57.40 12.64
CA ALA A 486 -25.90 -57.85 11.42
C ALA A 486 -27.23 -58.56 11.72
#